data_AF-A0A355DQ73-F1
#
_entry.id   AF-A0A355DQ73-F1
#
_cell.length_a   1.000
_cell.length_b   1.000
_cell.length_c   1.000
_cell.angle_alpha   90.00
_cell.angle_beta   90.00
_cell.angle_gamma   90.00
#
_symmetry.space_group_name_H-M   'P 1'
#
loop_
_entity.id
_entity.type
_entity.pdbx_description
1 polymer ?
#
loop_
_entity_poly.entity_id
_entity_poly.type
_entity_poly.pdbx_seq_one_letter_code
_entity_poly.pdbx_strand_id
1 'polypeptide(L)'
;MKLTYRGIQYDYNPATVETVEPGFGGKYRGLDWRFRNLKKPPVLQPSVNLTYRGVRYQTPGVVANNSDEQAKVPVLLSMQDKARSLMLDRQKALKNRQLSMLNRSAAEVGLPAVQHC
;
A
#
# COMPACT_ATOMS: atom_id res chain seq x y z
N MET A 1 26.54 18.89 37.48
CA MET A 1 26.94 20.11 36.75
C MET A 1 25.78 20.52 35.86
N LYS A 2 25.28 21.76 35.98
CA LYS A 2 24.24 22.30 35.07
C LYS A 2 24.90 22.78 33.78
N LEU A 3 24.27 22.54 32.63
CA LEU A 3 24.77 23.02 31.35
C LEU A 3 24.38 24.49 31.17
N THR A 4 25.29 25.31 30.64
CA THR A 4 25.02 26.73 30.40
C THR A 4 25.15 27.02 28.91
N TYR A 5 24.09 27.56 28.31
CA TYR A 5 24.10 28.01 26.91
C TYR A 5 23.57 29.44 26.84
N ARG A 6 24.35 30.36 26.25
CA ARG A 6 24.04 31.80 26.16
C ARG A 6 23.61 32.46 27.49
N GLY A 7 24.26 32.06 28.59
CA GLY A 7 23.98 32.62 29.93
C GLY A 7 22.75 32.03 30.63
N ILE A 8 22.00 31.13 29.99
CA ILE A 8 20.86 30.43 30.59
C ILE A 8 21.35 29.07 31.09
N GLN A 9 20.98 28.74 32.33
CA GLN A 9 21.25 27.42 32.90
C GLN A 9 20.14 26.44 32.55
N TYR A 10 20.53 25.25 32.10
CA TYR A 10 19.64 24.17 31.75
C TYR A 10 19.83 22.99 32.71
N ASP A 11 18.71 22.45 33.16
CA ASP A 11 18.67 21.17 33.84
C ASP A 11 18.74 20.06 32.78
N TYR A 12 19.89 19.38 32.73
CA TYR A 12 20.15 18.33 31.75
C TYR A 12 19.46 17.03 32.17
N ASN A 13 18.33 16.72 31.53
CA ASN A 13 17.60 15.47 31.69
C ASN A 13 17.59 14.69 30.36
N PRO A 14 18.68 13.99 30.00
CA PRO A 14 18.72 13.22 28.78
C PRO A 14 17.75 12.04 28.84
N ALA A 15 17.07 11.76 27.73
CA ALA A 15 16.23 10.58 27.63
C ALA A 15 17.08 9.30 27.76
N THR A 16 16.68 8.41 28.66
CA THR A 16 17.32 7.11 28.84
C THR A 16 16.94 6.18 27.68
N VAL A 17 17.93 5.79 26.87
CA VAL A 17 17.73 4.89 25.74
C VAL A 17 18.23 3.49 26.11
N GLU A 18 17.35 2.49 26.03
CA GLU A 18 17.73 1.10 26.29
C GLU A 18 18.59 0.54 25.15
N THR A 19 19.87 0.28 25.45
CA THR A 19 20.81 -0.35 24.52
C THR A 19 21.17 -1.76 24.99
N VAL A 20 21.44 -2.65 24.05
CA VAL A 20 22.02 -3.97 24.33
C VAL A 20 23.53 -3.80 24.50
N GLU A 21 24.08 -4.34 25.59
CA GLU A 21 25.52 -4.41 25.74
C GLU A 21 26.09 -5.47 24.80
N PRO A 22 26.98 -5.12 23.86
CA PRO A 22 27.64 -6.12 23.04
C PRO A 22 28.62 -6.91 23.91
N GLY A 23 28.66 -8.23 23.73
CA GLY A 23 29.71 -9.07 24.33
C GLY A 23 31.12 -8.80 23.78
N PHE A 24 31.23 -7.98 22.73
CA PHE A 24 32.47 -7.65 22.05
C PHE A 24 32.73 -6.14 22.10
N GLY A 25 33.94 -5.77 22.51
CA GLY A 25 34.44 -4.41 22.51
C GLY A 25 35.94 -4.38 22.74
N GLY A 26 36.56 -3.22 22.54
CA GLY A 26 37.99 -3.06 22.82
C GLY A 26 38.44 -1.62 22.71
N LYS A 27 39.76 -1.43 22.67
CA LYS A 27 40.38 -0.13 22.40
C LYS A 27 41.08 -0.15 21.05
N TYR A 28 40.80 0.84 20.20
CA TYR A 28 41.51 1.06 18.95
C TYR A 28 42.22 2.42 19.04
N ARG A 29 43.55 2.42 18.95
CA ARG A 29 44.40 3.63 19.10
C ARG A 29 44.08 4.45 20.37
N GLY A 30 43.82 3.75 21.47
CA GLY A 30 43.47 4.38 22.75
C GLY A 30 42.00 4.80 22.89
N LEU A 31 41.20 4.77 21.82
CA LEU A 31 39.77 5.07 21.86
C LEU A 31 38.94 3.79 22.06
N ASP A 32 37.95 3.85 22.94
CA ASP A 32 36.99 2.75 23.12
C ASP A 32 36.11 2.61 21.88
N TRP A 33 36.12 1.43 21.27
CA TRP A 33 35.19 1.08 20.20
C TRP A 33 34.21 0.03 20.73
N ARG A 34 32.92 0.40 20.72
CA ARG A 34 31.81 -0.45 21.19
C ARG A 34 30.59 -0.16 20.32
N PHE A 35 29.89 -1.20 19.90
CA PHE A 35 28.61 -1.05 19.22
C PHE A 35 27.48 -0.96 20.22
N ARG A 36 26.74 0.14 20.25
CA ARG A 36 25.56 0.30 21.11
C ARG A 36 24.31 0.10 20.28
N ASN A 37 23.91 -1.16 20.10
CA ASN A 37 22.68 -1.48 19.38
C ASN A 37 21.47 -1.20 20.27
N LEU A 38 20.41 -0.63 19.70
CA LEU A 38 19.15 -0.43 20.40
C LEU A 38 18.51 -1.77 20.74
N LYS A 39 17.97 -1.90 21.96
CA LYS A 39 17.23 -3.11 22.36
C LYS A 39 15.97 -3.33 21.51
N LYS A 40 15.34 -2.23 21.09
CA LYS A 40 14.23 -2.23 20.14
C LYS A 40 14.67 -1.46 18.89
N PRO A 41 15.13 -2.14 17.83
CA PRO A 41 15.50 -1.45 16.60
C PRO A 41 14.23 -0.80 16.00
N PRO A 42 14.33 0.45 15.50
CA PRO A 42 13.20 1.09 14.83
C PRO A 42 12.86 0.34 13.54
N VAL A 43 11.58 0.02 13.37
CA VAL A 43 11.08 -0.53 12.11
C VAL A 43 10.80 0.64 11.18
N LEU A 44 11.66 0.84 10.19
CA LEU A 44 11.48 1.89 9.19
C LEU A 44 10.38 1.49 8.22
N GLN A 45 9.34 2.31 8.12
CA GLN A 45 8.29 2.12 7.13
C GLN A 45 8.71 2.73 5.79
N PRO A 46 8.48 2.04 4.66
CA PRO A 46 8.73 2.61 3.35
C PRO A 46 7.76 3.78 3.10
N SER A 47 8.25 4.85 2.46
CA SER A 47 7.41 6.00 2.09
C SER A 47 6.47 5.70 0.92
N VAL A 48 6.74 4.64 0.15
CA VAL A 48 5.99 4.24 -1.04
C VAL A 48 5.25 2.93 -0.79
N ASN A 49 4.04 2.84 -1.34
CA ASN A 49 3.28 1.61 -1.38
C ASN A 49 4.00 0.55 -2.22
N LEU A 50 4.47 -0.51 -1.58
CA LEU A 50 5.17 -1.59 -2.26
C LEU A 50 4.17 -2.40 -3.11
N THR A 51 4.55 -2.68 -4.36
CA THR A 51 3.76 -3.50 -5.28
C THR A 51 4.65 -4.55 -5.93
N TYR A 52 4.18 -5.80 -5.96
CA TYR A 52 4.84 -6.90 -6.65
C TYR A 52 3.90 -7.52 -7.67
N ARG A 53 4.30 -7.56 -8.95
CA ARG A 53 3.49 -8.07 -10.08
C ARG A 53 2.06 -7.51 -10.12
N GLY A 54 1.90 -6.23 -9.86
CA GLY A 54 0.60 -5.55 -9.84
C GLY A 54 -0.25 -5.79 -8.59
N VAL A 55 0.22 -6.58 -7.63
CA VAL A 55 -0.44 -6.80 -6.34
C VAL A 55 0.23 -5.95 -5.26
N ARG A 56 -0.55 -5.32 -4.40
CA ARG A 56 -0.04 -4.56 -3.25
C ARG A 56 0.64 -5.51 -2.27
N TYR A 57 1.88 -5.22 -1.93
CA TYR A 57 2.64 -5.98 -0.95
C TYR A 57 2.50 -5.28 0.41
N GLN A 58 1.82 -5.95 1.35
CA GLN A 58 1.68 -5.51 2.74
C GLN A 58 2.18 -6.65 3.63
N THR A 59 3.13 -6.36 4.51
CA THR A 59 3.58 -7.34 5.51
C THR A 59 2.60 -7.35 6.67
N PRO A 60 2.03 -8.52 7.05
CA PRO A 60 1.12 -8.62 8.18
C PRO A 60 1.92 -8.40 9.47
N GLY A 61 1.82 -7.21 10.06
CA GLY A 61 2.50 -6.89 11.32
C GLY A 61 2.93 -5.43 11.50
N VAL A 62 2.84 -4.60 10.45
CA VAL A 62 3.12 -3.17 10.55
C VAL A 62 1.89 -2.40 10.09
N VAL A 63 0.83 -2.44 10.89
CA VAL A 63 -0.25 -1.46 10.79
C VAL A 63 0.29 -0.14 11.33
N ALA A 64 0.77 0.69 10.41
CA ALA A 64 0.78 2.12 10.63
C ALA A 64 -0.68 2.53 10.86
N ASN A 65 -0.98 3.10 12.02
CA ASN A 65 -2.26 3.73 12.31
C ASN A 65 -2.42 4.97 11.44
N ASN A 66 -2.70 4.78 10.15
CA ASN A 66 -3.23 5.81 9.28
C ASN A 66 -4.69 5.42 9.04
N SER A 67 -5.53 5.87 9.97
CA SER A 67 -6.96 6.02 9.74
C SER A 67 -7.14 6.98 8.57
N ASP A 68 -7.76 6.48 7.51
CA ASP A 68 -8.71 7.16 6.63
C ASP A 68 -8.53 6.68 5.19
N GLU A 69 -9.39 5.73 4.82
CA GLU A 69 -10.22 5.77 3.62
C GLU A 69 -10.84 4.37 3.48
N GLN A 70 -12.14 4.28 3.77
CA GLN A 70 -12.96 3.13 3.47
C GLN A 70 -13.07 2.97 1.95
N ALA A 71 -12.02 2.44 1.34
CA ALA A 71 -12.09 1.92 0.00
C ALA A 71 -13.05 0.73 0.03
N LYS A 72 -14.23 0.91 -0.56
CA LYS A 72 -15.27 -0.10 -0.86
C LYS A 72 -14.66 -1.50 -0.92
N VAL A 73 -14.81 -2.24 0.18
CA VAL A 73 -14.31 -3.61 0.31
C VAL A 73 -14.82 -4.39 -0.91
N PRO A 74 -13.93 -4.95 -1.76
CA PRO A 74 -14.40 -5.77 -2.86
C PRO A 74 -15.13 -6.94 -2.22
N VAL A 75 -16.45 -7.00 -2.42
CA VAL A 75 -17.24 -8.19 -2.11
C VAL A 75 -16.47 -9.36 -2.72
N LEU A 76 -16.01 -10.29 -1.88
CA LEU A 76 -15.35 -11.52 -2.30
C LEU A 76 -16.39 -12.34 -3.06
N LEU A 77 -16.63 -11.98 -4.32
CA LEU A 77 -17.46 -12.75 -5.22
C LEU A 77 -16.83 -14.12 -5.33
N SER A 78 -17.63 -15.14 -5.06
CA SER A 78 -17.22 -16.52 -5.20
C SER A 78 -16.67 -16.73 -6.62
N MET A 79 -15.69 -17.61 -6.83
CA MET A 79 -15.12 -17.84 -8.17
C MET A 79 -16.22 -18.17 -9.20
N GLN A 80 -17.28 -18.84 -8.75
CA GLN A 80 -18.49 -19.16 -9.49
C GLN A 80 -19.29 -17.91 -9.92
N ASP A 81 -19.34 -16.86 -9.08
CA ASP A 81 -20.02 -15.60 -9.41
C ASP A 81 -19.24 -14.81 -10.45
N LYS A 82 -17.92 -14.80 -10.32
CA LYS A 82 -17.02 -14.19 -11.32
C LYS A 82 -17.08 -14.92 -12.67
N ALA A 83 -17.18 -16.25 -12.66
CA ALA A 83 -17.36 -17.02 -13.89
C ALA A 83 -18.71 -16.71 -14.56
N ARG A 84 -19.78 -16.59 -13.76
CA ARG A 84 -21.11 -16.21 -14.25
C ARG A 84 -21.12 -14.81 -14.86
N SER A 85 -20.49 -13.81 -14.23
CA SER A 85 -20.43 -12.45 -14.78
C SER A 85 -19.71 -12.40 -16.13
N LEU A 86 -18.55 -13.07 -16.25
CA LEU A 86 -17.80 -13.12 -17.50
C LEU A 86 -18.58 -13.77 -18.65
N MET A 87 -19.36 -14.82 -18.37
CA MET A 87 -20.23 -15.45 -19.38
C MET A 87 -21.33 -14.50 -19.85
N LEU A 88 -21.97 -13.79 -18.92
CA LEU A 88 -23.02 -12.81 -19.25
C LEU A 88 -22.46 -11.63 -20.05
N ASP A 89 -21.30 -11.12 -19.68
CA ASP A 89 -20.65 -10.01 -20.38
C ASP A 89 -20.29 -10.39 -21.82
N ARG A 90 -19.81 -11.62 -22.03
CA ARG A 90 -19.57 -12.16 -23.38
C ARG A 90 -20.84 -12.24 -24.20
N GLN A 91 -21.95 -12.72 -23.63
CA GLN A 91 -23.23 -12.80 -24.33
C GLN A 91 -23.77 -11.40 -24.70
N LYS A 92 -23.66 -10.43 -23.78
CA LYS A 92 -24.03 -9.04 -24.04
C LYS A 92 -23.20 -8.43 -25.16
N ALA A 93 -21.88 -8.65 -25.15
CA ALA A 93 -20.99 -8.15 -26.19
C ALA A 93 -21.35 -8.71 -27.58
N LEU A 94 -21.66 -10.00 -27.67
CA LEU A 94 -22.10 -10.63 -28.92
C LEU A 94 -23.44 -10.06 -29.40
N LYS A 95 -24.43 -9.91 -28.51
CA LYS A 95 -25.72 -9.29 -28.85
C LYS A 95 -25.56 -7.86 -29.32
N ASN A 96 -24.79 -7.05 -28.60
CA ASN A 96 -24.54 -5.65 -28.96
C ASN A 96 -23.87 -5.56 -30.34
N ARG A 97 -22.92 -6.44 -30.63
CA ARG A 97 -22.29 -6.53 -31.95
C ARG A 97 -23.31 -6.89 -33.03
N GLN A 98 -24.11 -7.92 -32.82
CA GLN A 98 -25.14 -8.34 -33.78
C GLN A 98 -26.15 -7.21 -34.05
N LEU A 99 -26.63 -6.54 -33.00
CA LEU A 99 -27.53 -5.40 -33.11
C LEU A 99 -26.89 -4.24 -33.88
N SER A 100 -25.62 -3.91 -33.61
CA SER A 100 -24.91 -2.86 -34.35
C SER A 100 -24.78 -3.17 -35.84
N MET A 101 -24.50 -4.43 -36.19
CA MET A 101 -24.40 -4.88 -37.58
C MET A 101 -25.76 -4.82 -38.28
N LEU A 102 -26.82 -5.26 -37.59
CA LEU A 102 -28.19 -5.23 -38.10
C LEU A 102 -28.67 -3.79 -38.33
N ASN A 103 -28.40 -2.89 -37.37
CA ASN A 103 -28.74 -1.47 -37.49
C ASN A 103 -27.99 -0.82 -38.68
N ARG A 104 -26.73 -1.21 -38.91
CA ARG A 104 -25.97 -0.74 -40.07
C ARG A 104 -26.59 -1.22 -41.39
N SER A 105 -26.94 -2.50 -41.51
CA SER A 105 -27.61 -3.02 -42.71
C SER A 105 -29.00 -2.42 -42.92
N ALA A 106 -29.74 -2.16 -41.83
CA ALA A 106 -31.06 -1.54 -41.90
C ALA A 106 -30.97 -0.12 -42.48
N ALA A 107 -29.96 0.65 -42.05
CA ALA A 107 -29.70 1.99 -42.59
C ALA A 107 -29.37 1.97 -44.10
N GLU A 108 -28.63 0.95 -44.57
CA GLU A 108 -28.33 0.78 -46.00
C GLU A 108 -29.59 0.51 -46.85
N VAL A 109 -30.61 -0.14 -46.28
CA VAL A 109 -31.90 -0.43 -46.94
C VAL A 109 -32.93 0.70 -46.70
N GLY A 110 -32.55 1.79 -46.03
CA GLY A 110 -33.42 2.93 -45.76
C GLY A 110 -34.47 2.67 -44.67
N LEU A 111 -34.31 1.61 -43.88
CA LEU A 111 -35.15 1.35 -42.71
C LEU A 111 -34.68 2.24 -41.54
N PRO A 112 -35.60 2.88 -40.80
CA PRO A 112 -35.22 3.70 -39.66
C PRO A 112 -34.56 2.83 -38.58
N ALA A 113 -33.41 3.28 -38.07
CA ALA A 113 -32.76 2.61 -36.95
C ALA A 113 -33.72 2.60 -35.75
N VAL A 114 -34.05 1.40 -35.25
CA VAL A 114 -34.89 1.25 -34.06
C VAL A 114 -34.07 1.70 -32.86
N GLN A 115 -34.20 2.98 -32.49
CA GLN A 115 -33.60 3.54 -31.29
C GLN A 115 -34.40 3.04 -30.08
N HIS A 116 -33.81 2.12 -29.32
CA HIS A 116 -34.31 1.82 -27.98
C HIS A 116 -33.57 2.72 -26.99
N CYS A 117 -34.34 3.55 -26.26
CA CYS A 117 -33.88 4.35 -25.11
C CYS A 117 -33.37 3.47 -23.97
#